data_AF-A0A098GAZ4-F1
#
_entry.id   AF-A0A098GAZ4-F1
#
_cell.length_a   1.000
_cell.length_b   1.000
_cell.length_c   1.000
_cell.angle_alpha   90.00
_cell.angle_beta   90.00
_cell.angle_gamma   90.00
#
_symmetry.space_group_name_H-M   'P 1'
#
loop_
_entity.id
_entity.type
_entity.pdbx_description
1 polymer ?
#
loop_
_entity_poly.entity_id
_entity_poly.type
_entity_poly.pdbx_seq_one_letter_code
_entity_poly.pdbx_strand_id
1 'polypeptide(L)'
;MIDTTTLLPHIRLRFNIEHPSLEDCYSFGYECAQAEVEEGENPFREGSKEYEQWQEGWWAGFYGEKPLFEPTEKAEELLSVNEYEAANENHYPFITSLVNSHILANVLKITGAIAATAVVGYQVIELVA
;
A
#
# COMPACT_ATOMS: atom_id res chain seq x y z
N MET A 1 -14.49 12.93 30.60
CA MET A 1 -14.90 13.71 29.41
C MET A 1 -14.20 13.06 28.23
N ILE A 2 -14.94 12.61 27.22
CA ILE A 2 -14.34 11.95 26.06
C ILE A 2 -13.64 13.05 25.25
N ASP A 3 -12.34 12.89 25.01
CA ASP A 3 -11.52 13.87 24.32
C ASP A 3 -11.85 13.86 22.82
N THR A 4 -12.77 14.75 22.42
CA THR A 4 -13.31 14.84 21.06
C THR A 4 -12.23 15.16 20.02
N THR A 5 -11.10 15.74 20.45
CA THR A 5 -9.95 16.08 19.62
C THR A 5 -9.26 14.86 19.03
N THR A 6 -9.33 13.70 19.69
CA THR A 6 -8.75 12.44 19.21
C THR A 6 -9.71 11.62 18.34
N LEU A 7 -11.02 11.74 18.57
CA LEU A 7 -12.03 10.93 17.86
C LEU A 7 -12.50 11.57 16.55
N LEU A 8 -12.55 12.90 16.48
CA LEU A 8 -13.00 13.62 15.28
C LEU A 8 -12.23 13.23 14.01
N PRO A 9 -10.88 13.14 14.02
CA PRO A 9 -10.12 12.70 12.85
C PRO A 9 -10.47 11.27 12.43
N HIS A 10 -10.60 10.35 13.38
CA HIS A 10 -10.96 8.96 13.10
C HIS A 10 -12.36 8.81 12.50
N ILE A 11 -13.33 9.53 13.04
CA ILE A 11 -14.71 9.52 12.53
C ILE A 11 -14.75 10.12 11.13
N ARG A 12 -14.03 11.22 10.88
CA ARG A 12 -13.96 11.86 9.57
C ARG A 12 -13.33 10.96 8.52
N LEU A 13 -12.21 10.31 8.84
CA LEU A 13 -11.56 9.34 7.95
C LEU A 13 -12.51 8.20 7.60
N ARG A 14 -13.19 7.65 8.62
CA ARG A 14 -14.14 6.55 8.42
C ARG A 14 -15.32 6.98 7.53
N PHE A 15 -15.84 8.19 7.71
CA PHE A 15 -16.86 8.75 6.83
C PHE A 15 -16.38 8.92 5.39
N ASN A 16 -15.15 9.40 5.18
CA ASN A 16 -14.59 9.52 3.82
C ASN A 16 -14.39 8.15 3.14
N ILE A 17 -14.07 7.10 3.90
CA ILE A 17 -13.90 5.74 3.36
C ILE A 17 -15.27 5.09 3.08
N GLU A 18 -16.23 5.22 3.99
CA GLU A 18 -17.54 4.59 3.88
C GLU A 18 -18.50 5.35 2.94
N HIS A 19 -18.30 6.66 2.80
CA HIS A 19 -19.13 7.57 2.03
C HIS A 19 -18.27 8.59 1.25
N PRO A 20 -17.54 8.14 0.22
CA PRO A 20 -16.80 9.05 -0.63
C PRO A 20 -17.75 10.06 -1.29
N SER A 21 -17.26 11.27 -1.55
CA SER A 21 -18.09 12.23 -2.27
C SER A 21 -18.29 11.76 -3.71
N LEU A 22 -19.39 12.17 -4.33
CA LEU A 22 -19.67 11.82 -5.72
C LEU A 22 -18.62 12.40 -6.68
N GLU A 23 -18.07 13.56 -6.33
CA GLU A 23 -16.98 14.22 -7.06
C GLU A 23 -15.69 13.39 -6.98
N ASP A 24 -15.36 12.84 -5.81
CA ASP A 24 -14.22 11.94 -5.64
C ASP A 24 -14.42 10.64 -6.45
N CYS A 25 -15.64 10.10 -6.48
CA CYS A 25 -15.94 8.89 -7.26
C CYS A 25 -15.74 9.12 -8.75
N TYR A 26 -16.17 10.28 -9.27
CA TYR A 26 -15.95 10.69 -10.65
C TYR A 26 -14.45 10.83 -10.95
N SER A 27 -13.72 11.59 -10.13
CA SER A 27 -12.29 11.82 -10.34
C SER A 27 -11.50 10.52 -10.30
N PHE A 28 -11.85 9.62 -9.38
CA PHE A 28 -11.25 8.30 -9.28
C PHE A 28 -11.50 7.46 -10.55
N GLY A 29 -12.72 7.47 -11.10
CA GLY A 29 -13.02 6.78 -12.36
C GLY A 29 -12.22 7.34 -13.53
N TYR A 30 -12.10 8.68 -13.61
CA TYR A 30 -11.31 9.36 -14.63
C TYR A 30 -9.83 8.98 -14.57
N GLU A 31 -9.24 8.93 -13.38
CA GLU A 31 -7.86 8.49 -13.16
C GLU A 31 -7.68 7.01 -13.53
N CYS A 32 -8.64 6.14 -13.18
CA CYS A 32 -8.62 4.73 -13.57
C CYS A 32 -8.56 4.56 -15.10
N ALA A 33 -9.34 5.35 -15.85
CA ALA A 33 -9.30 5.31 -17.31
C ALA A 33 -7.95 5.80 -17.87
N GLN A 34 -7.36 6.85 -17.29
CA GLN A 34 -6.02 7.32 -17.67
C GLN A 34 -4.91 6.30 -17.36
N ALA A 35 -5.11 5.49 -16.32
CA ALA A 35 -4.21 4.41 -15.93
C ALA A 35 -4.47 3.08 -16.68
N GLU A 36 -5.33 3.09 -17.70
CA GLU A 36 -5.69 1.90 -18.50
C GLU A 36 -6.32 0.76 -17.67
N VAL A 37 -7.01 1.10 -16.58
CA VAL A 37 -7.79 0.14 -15.80
C VAL A 37 -9.09 -0.19 -16.54
N GLU A 38 -9.50 -1.46 -16.53
CA GLU A 38 -10.73 -1.90 -17.18
C GLU A 38 -11.98 -1.28 -16.55
N GLU A 39 -13.00 -0.97 -17.38
CA GLU A 39 -14.30 -0.41 -16.95
C GLU A 39 -15.00 -1.30 -15.89
N GLY A 40 -14.77 -2.62 -15.95
CA GLY A 40 -15.37 -3.61 -15.05
C GLY A 40 -14.78 -3.60 -13.63
N GLU A 41 -13.64 -2.94 -13.42
CA GLU A 41 -12.97 -2.87 -12.12
C GLU A 41 -13.52 -1.74 -11.21
N ASN A 42 -14.74 -1.27 -11.51
CA ASN A 42 -15.45 -0.32 -10.67
C ASN A 42 -15.65 -0.92 -9.26
N PRO A 43 -15.11 -0.30 -8.19
CA PRO A 43 -15.21 -0.84 -6.82
C PRO A 43 -16.59 -0.63 -6.20
N PHE A 44 -17.43 0.22 -6.80
CA PHE A 44 -18.75 0.56 -6.27
C PHE A 44 -19.80 -0.47 -6.70
N ARG A 45 -20.87 -0.53 -5.91
CA ARG A 45 -21.97 -1.46 -6.18
C ARG A 45 -22.80 -0.96 -7.37
N GLU A 46 -23.04 -1.83 -8.36
CA GLU A 46 -23.94 -1.54 -9.49
C GLU A 46 -25.29 -1.00 -9.02
N GLY A 47 -25.74 0.10 -9.66
CA GLY A 47 -26.98 0.81 -9.34
C GLY A 47 -26.88 1.77 -8.15
N SER A 48 -25.69 1.93 -7.55
CA SER A 48 -25.42 3.04 -6.63
C SER A 48 -25.04 4.31 -7.39
N LYS A 49 -25.18 5.48 -6.76
CA LYS A 49 -24.82 6.76 -7.39
C LYS A 49 -23.30 6.88 -7.58
N GLU A 50 -22.54 6.32 -6.66
CA GLU A 50 -21.08 6.26 -6.71
C GLU A 50 -20.61 5.46 -7.93
N TYR A 51 -21.28 4.34 -8.22
CA TYR A 51 -21.04 3.54 -9.42
C TYR A 51 -21.28 4.34 -10.69
N GLU A 52 -22.42 5.04 -10.79
CA GLU A 52 -22.76 5.88 -11.95
C GLU A 52 -21.73 7.00 -12.15
N GLN A 53 -21.32 7.68 -11.08
CA GLN A 53 -20.34 8.77 -11.17
C GLN A 53 -18.94 8.29 -11.54
N TRP A 54 -18.50 7.16 -10.99
CA TRP A 54 -17.24 6.53 -11.39
C TRP A 54 -17.26 6.13 -12.87
N GLN A 55 -18.38 5.58 -13.36
CA GLN A 55 -18.53 5.23 -14.77
C GLN A 55 -18.43 6.47 -15.66
N GLU A 56 -19.17 7.54 -15.33
CA GLU A 56 -19.10 8.81 -16.07
C GLU A 56 -17.66 9.36 -16.13
N GLY A 57 -16.94 9.32 -15.01
CA GLY A 57 -15.53 9.72 -14.94
C GLY A 57 -14.63 8.85 -15.83
N TRP A 58 -14.79 7.53 -15.77
CA TRP A 58 -14.02 6.57 -16.56
C TRP A 58 -14.20 6.81 -18.06
N TRP A 59 -15.44 6.96 -18.52
CA TRP A 59 -15.72 7.25 -19.94
C TRP A 59 -15.12 8.61 -20.37
N ALA A 60 -15.21 9.64 -19.54
CA ALA A 60 -14.59 10.93 -19.83
C ALA A 60 -13.05 10.82 -19.94
N GLY A 61 -12.41 10.05 -19.06
CA GLY A 61 -10.96 9.79 -19.10
C GLY A 61 -10.55 8.97 -20.31
N PHE A 62 -11.33 7.96 -20.67
CA PHE A 62 -11.11 7.10 -21.82
C PHE A 62 -11.15 7.89 -23.15
N TYR A 63 -12.09 8.84 -23.27
CA TYR A 63 -12.18 9.72 -24.44
C TYR A 63 -11.22 10.91 -24.40
N GLY A 64 -10.44 11.07 -23.31
CA GLY A 64 -9.51 12.19 -23.14
C GLY A 64 -10.20 13.55 -23.02
N GLU A 65 -11.44 13.57 -22.52
CA GLU A 65 -12.16 14.80 -22.25
C GLU A 65 -11.53 15.55 -21.07
N LYS A 66 -11.77 16.86 -20.99
CA LYS A 66 -11.31 17.62 -19.82
C LYS A 66 -12.14 17.19 -18.60
N PRO A 67 -11.53 16.85 -17.45
CA PRO A 67 -12.27 16.39 -16.29
C PRO A 67 -13.17 17.51 -15.75
N LEU A 68 -14.39 17.13 -15.31
CA LEU A 68 -15.37 18.04 -14.72
C LEU A 68 -14.91 18.61 -13.38
N PHE A 69 -14.23 17.78 -12.59
CA PHE A 69 -13.64 18.12 -11.30
C PHE A 69 -12.13 18.00 -11.41
N GLU A 70 -11.39 18.90 -10.74
CA GLU A 70 -9.93 18.78 -10.73
C GLU A 70 -9.52 17.59 -9.84
N PRO A 71 -8.59 16.73 -10.29
CA PRO A 71 -8.03 15.66 -9.47
C PRO A 71 -7.55 16.19 -8.12
N THR A 72 -7.83 15.45 -7.05
CA THR A 72 -7.59 15.86 -5.65
C THR A 72 -6.13 16.23 -5.40
N GLU A 73 -5.18 15.68 -6.16
CA GLU A 73 -3.75 16.03 -6.10
C GLU A 73 -3.48 17.53 -6.33
N LYS A 74 -4.30 18.23 -7.12
CA LYS A 74 -4.17 19.68 -7.32
C LYS A 74 -4.84 20.52 -6.23
N ALA A 75 -5.84 19.95 -5.55
CA ALA A 75 -6.45 20.60 -4.39
C ALA A 75 -5.50 20.59 -3.18
N GLU A 76 -4.60 19.60 -3.11
CA GLU A 76 -3.58 19.46 -2.07
C GLU A 76 -2.42 20.45 -2.22
N GLU A 77 -2.09 20.92 -3.43
CA GLU A 77 -1.09 21.99 -3.63
C GLU A 77 -1.49 23.33 -2.97
N LEU A 78 -2.79 23.56 -2.73
CA LEU A 78 -3.30 24.73 -2.01
C LEU A 78 -3.29 24.57 -0.48
N LEU A 79 -3.05 23.36 0.02
CA LEU A 79 -2.97 23.04 1.44
C LEU A 79 -1.54 22.64 1.79
N SER A 80 -0.66 23.65 1.85
CA SER A 80 0.71 23.61 2.37
C SER A 80 1.07 22.33 3.13
N VAL A 81 1.83 21.48 2.44
CA VAL A 81 2.58 20.29 2.86
C VAL A 81 2.99 20.34 4.33
N ASN A 82 2.26 19.61 5.17
CA ASN A 82 2.90 18.86 6.25
C ASN A 82 3.18 17.48 5.67
N GLU A 83 4.42 17.00 5.78
CA GLU A 83 4.80 15.61 5.54
C GLU A 83 3.93 14.72 6.44
N TYR A 84 2.82 14.24 5.92
CA TYR A 84 2.06 13.17 6.55
C TYR A 84 2.69 11.86 6.09
N GLU A 85 3.66 11.39 6.87
CA GLU A 85 4.10 10.00 6.89
C GLU A 85 2.85 9.11 6.89
N ALA A 86 2.72 8.22 5.90
CA ALA A 86 1.52 7.41 5.79
C ALA A 86 1.40 6.55 7.07
N ALA A 87 0.19 6.37 7.62
CA ALA A 87 0.01 5.67 8.90
C ALA A 87 0.51 4.21 8.90
N ASN A 88 0.76 3.65 7.72
CA ASN A 88 1.33 2.32 7.47
C ASN A 88 2.81 2.34 7.08
N GLU A 89 3.47 3.49 7.06
CA GLU A 89 4.86 3.70 6.67
C GLU A 89 5.80 3.25 7.79
N ASN A 90 5.69 1.98 8.17
CA ASN A 90 6.68 1.34 9.01
C ASN A 90 7.91 1.09 8.15
N HIS A 91 8.92 1.96 8.27
CA HIS A 91 10.26 1.68 7.77
C HIS A 91 10.73 0.34 8.33
N TYR A 92 10.61 -0.74 7.55
CA TYR A 92 11.16 -2.03 7.93
C TYR A 92 12.67 -1.87 7.97
N PRO A 93 13.32 -2.01 9.14
CA PRO A 93 14.71 -1.65 9.23
C PRO A 93 15.55 -2.86 8.80
N PHE A 94 15.44 -3.23 7.52
CA PHE A 94 16.14 -4.36 6.93
C PHE A 94 17.65 -4.22 7.14
N ILE A 95 18.18 -3.01 6.99
CA ILE A 95 19.62 -2.73 7.13
C ILE A 95 20.07 -2.70 8.60
N THR A 96 19.25 -2.21 9.55
CA THR A 96 19.66 -2.26 10.98
C THR A 96 19.47 -3.65 11.58
N SER A 97 18.57 -4.46 11.03
CA SER A 97 18.38 -5.88 11.37
C SER A 97 19.63 -6.74 11.06
N LEU A 98 20.36 -6.42 9.98
CA LEU A 98 21.63 -7.08 9.64
C LEU A 98 22.76 -6.83 10.66
N VAL A 99 22.67 -5.75 11.44
CA VAL A 99 23.65 -5.41 12.50
C VAL A 99 23.25 -6.04 13.86
N ASN A 100 22.11 -6.73 13.94
CA ASN A 100 21.73 -7.47 15.14
C ASN A 100 22.65 -8.70 15.29
N SER A 101 23.65 -8.55 16.17
CA SER A 101 24.68 -9.56 16.47
C SER A 101 24.11 -10.94 16.80
N HIS A 102 22.88 -10.99 17.34
CA HIS A 102 22.22 -12.25 17.67
C HIS A 102 21.81 -13.06 16.44
N ILE A 103 21.27 -12.42 15.40
CA ILE A 103 20.84 -13.10 14.16
C ILE A 103 22.06 -13.60 13.40
N LEU A 104 23.08 -12.74 13.23
CA LEU A 104 24.32 -13.10 12.57
C LEU A 104 25.06 -14.24 13.31
N ALA A 105 25.12 -14.19 14.65
CA ALA A 105 25.72 -15.25 15.44
C ALA A 105 24.99 -16.59 15.28
N ASN A 106 23.65 -16.58 15.20
CA ASN A 106 22.87 -17.80 15.00
C ASN A 106 23.06 -18.38 13.60
N VAL A 107 23.11 -17.54 12.57
CA VAL A 107 23.41 -17.99 11.19
C VAL A 107 24.79 -18.64 11.14
N LEU A 108 25.83 -17.97 11.66
CA LEU A 108 27.20 -18.51 11.67
C LEU A 108 27.32 -19.83 12.44
N LYS A 109 26.61 -19.97 13.57
CA LYS A 109 26.57 -21.22 14.35
C LYS A 109 25.96 -22.36 13.55
N ILE A 110 24.80 -22.12 12.94
CA ILE A 110 24.08 -23.14 12.17
C ILE A 110 24.90 -23.57 10.95
N THR A 111 25.40 -22.60 10.17
CA THR A 111 26.20 -22.90 8.98
C THR A 111 27.52 -23.58 9.34
N GLY A 112 28.17 -23.18 10.44
CA GLY A 112 29.39 -23.81 10.93
C GLY A 112 29.17 -25.27 11.34
N ALA A 113 28.07 -25.58 12.03
CA ALA A 113 27.73 -26.95 12.41
C ALA A 113 27.45 -27.84 11.19
N ILE A 114 26.73 -27.32 10.19
CA ILE A 114 26.44 -28.05 8.94
C ILE A 114 27.74 -28.32 8.17
N ALA A 115 28.63 -27.33 8.05
CA ALA A 115 29.91 -27.51 7.36
C ALA A 115 30.79 -28.56 8.04
N ALA A 116 30.92 -28.50 9.38
CA ALA A 116 31.73 -29.46 10.13
C ALA A 116 31.18 -30.89 10.02
N THR A 117 29.86 -31.06 10.10
CA THR A 117 29.21 -32.39 9.96
C THR A 117 29.35 -32.96 8.56
N ALA A 118 29.28 -32.13 7.51
CA ALA A 118 29.53 -32.56 6.14
C ALA A 118 30.98 -33.04 5.93
N VAL A 119 31.98 -32.32 6.48
CA VAL A 119 33.39 -32.71 6.37
C VAL A 119 33.67 -34.03 7.10
N VAL A 120 33.19 -34.18 8.33
CA VAL A 120 33.37 -35.42 9.10
C VAL A 120 32.61 -36.57 8.44
N GLY A 121 31.38 -36.33 7.96
CA GLY A 121 30.60 -37.33 7.23
C GLY A 121 31.30 -37.81 5.97
N TYR A 122 31.90 -36.89 5.20
CA TYR A 122 32.69 -37.23 4.03
C TYR A 122 33.90 -38.12 4.39
N GLN A 123 34.66 -37.75 5.43
CA GLN A 123 35.82 -38.54 5.88
C GLN A 123 35.43 -39.96 6.33
N VAL A 124 34.31 -40.11 7.04
CA VAL A 124 33.82 -41.43 7.48
C VAL A 124 33.40 -42.29 6.28
N ILE A 125 32.75 -41.70 5.28
CA ILE A 125 32.38 -42.41 4.04
C ILE A 125 33.62 -42.87 3.28
N GLU A 126 34.65 -42.01 3.17
CA GLU A 126 35.91 -42.34 2.51
C GLU A 126 36.72 -43.42 3.24
N LEU A 127 36.63 -43.49 4.58
CA LEU A 127 37.32 -44.51 5.40
C LEU A 127 36.69 -45.91 5.35
N VAL A 128 35.43 -46.02 4.93
CA VAL A 128 34.69 -47.29 4.84
C VAL A 128 34.67 -47.85 3.41
N ALA A 129 34.86 -46.99 2.40
CA ALA A 129 35.01 -47.36 0.98
C ALA A 129 36.41 -47.91 0.67
#